data_AF-A0A2Z6DUS1-F1
#
_entry.id   AF-A0A2Z6DUS1-F1
#
_cell.length_a   1.000
_cell.length_b   1.000
_cell.length_c   1.000
_cell.angle_alpha   90.00
_cell.angle_beta   90.00
_cell.angle_gamma   90.00
#
_symmetry.space_group_name_H-M   'P 1'
#
loop_
_entity.id
_entity.type
_entity.pdbx_description
1 polymer ?
#
loop_
_entity_poly.entity_id
_entity_poly.type
_entity_poly.pdbx_seq_one_letter_code
_entity_poly.pdbx_strand_id
1 'polypeptide(L)'
;QPGVPPEEAGAAVAAESSTGTWTTVWTDGLTSLDRYKGRCYHIESVVGEENQYIAYVAYPLDLFEEGSVTNMFTSMVGNVFGFKALR
;
A
#
# COMPACT_ATOMS: atom_id res chain seq x y z
N GLN A 1 1.37 14.65 4.00
CA GLN A 1 0.76 15.28 5.18
C GLN A 1 1.81 15.63 6.23
N PRO A 2 1.85 16.88 6.74
CA PRO A 2 2.71 17.25 7.85
C PRO A 2 2.44 16.37 9.08
N GLY A 3 3.50 15.83 9.68
CA GLY A 3 3.43 15.01 10.90
C GLY A 3 3.13 13.53 10.70
N VAL A 4 2.91 13.06 9.46
CA VAL A 4 2.83 11.62 9.16
C VAL A 4 4.23 11.11 8.79
N PRO A 5 4.80 10.13 9.50
CA PRO A 5 6.08 9.52 9.14
C PRO A 5 6.02 8.87 7.75
N PRO A 6 7.08 8.95 6.94
CA PRO A 6 7.13 8.31 5.61
C PRO A 6 6.87 6.80 5.68
N GLU A 7 7.34 6.13 6.73
CA GLU A 7 7.14 4.69 6.97
C GLU A 7 5.67 4.35 7.16
N GLU A 8 4.94 5.18 7.91
CA GLU A 8 3.50 5.01 8.13
C GLU A 8 2.72 5.26 6.83
N ALA A 9 3.10 6.31 6.09
CA ALA A 9 2.50 6.58 4.77
C ALA A 9 2.73 5.43 3.78
N GLY A 10 3.95 4.90 3.70
CA GLY A 10 4.28 3.75 2.85
C GLY A 10 3.55 2.48 3.25
N ALA A 11 3.44 2.21 4.56
CA ALA A 11 2.68 1.09 5.09
C ALA A 11 1.17 1.23 4.80
N ALA A 12 0.60 2.42 4.93
CA ALA A 12 -0.80 2.69 4.62
C ALA A 12 -1.11 2.47 3.13
N VAL A 13 -0.23 2.94 2.23
CA VAL A 13 -0.34 2.67 0.79
C VAL A 13 -0.33 1.16 0.54
N ALA A 14 0.64 0.43 1.10
CA ALA A 14 0.75 -1.01 0.90
C ALA A 14 -0.47 -1.78 1.44
N ALA A 15 -1.02 -1.36 2.59
CA ALA A 15 -2.19 -1.96 3.19
C ALA A 15 -3.43 -1.79 2.31
N GLU A 16 -3.78 -0.56 1.93
CA GLU A 16 -5.04 -0.22 1.27
C GLU A 16 -5.08 -0.53 -0.23
N SER A 17 -3.92 -0.84 -0.82
CA SER A 17 -3.80 -1.39 -2.17
C SER A 17 -3.69 -2.92 -2.20
N SER A 18 -3.78 -3.59 -1.05
CA SER A 18 -3.77 -5.05 -0.96
C SER A 18 -4.94 -5.60 -0.14
N THR A 19 -4.81 -5.66 1.19
CA THR A 19 -5.76 -6.38 2.06
C THR A 19 -6.18 -5.61 3.32
N GLY A 20 -5.58 -4.45 3.58
CA GLY A 20 -5.78 -3.70 4.82
C GLY A 20 -6.96 -2.72 4.76
N THR A 21 -7.45 -2.34 5.93
CA THR A 21 -8.38 -1.23 6.14
C THR A 21 -8.00 -0.47 7.41
N TRP A 22 -8.73 0.60 7.73
CA TRP A 22 -8.44 1.53 8.84
C TRP A 22 -8.52 0.94 10.26
N THR A 23 -9.03 -0.28 10.41
CA THR A 23 -9.10 -0.99 11.70
C THR A 23 -8.83 -2.48 11.50
N THR A 24 -8.36 -3.17 12.54
CA THR A 24 -8.19 -4.61 12.52
C THR A 24 -9.55 -5.31 12.38
N VAL A 25 -9.60 -6.34 11.54
CA VAL A 25 -10.78 -7.17 11.34
C VAL A 25 -10.48 -8.62 11.69
N TRP A 26 -11.39 -9.27 12.42
CA TRP A 26 -11.19 -10.65 12.88
C TRP A 26 -11.06 -11.66 11.73
N THR A 27 -11.62 -11.33 10.56
CA THR A 27 -11.57 -12.14 9.35
C THR A 27 -10.15 -12.33 8.81
N ASP A 28 -9.19 -11.51 9.22
CA ASP A 28 -7.77 -11.72 8.90
C ASP A 28 -7.28 -13.08 9.40
N GLY A 29 -7.84 -13.58 10.51
CA GLY A 29 -7.54 -14.91 11.06
C GLY A 29 -8.09 -16.09 10.25
N LEU A 30 -8.92 -15.84 9.24
CA LEU A 30 -9.46 -16.87 8.35
C LEU A 30 -8.56 -17.15 7.14
N THR A 31 -7.54 -16.33 6.90
CA THR A 31 -6.65 -16.44 5.75
C THR A 31 -5.19 -16.35 6.17
N SER A 32 -4.27 -16.71 5.27
CA SER A 32 -2.84 -16.51 5.50
C SER A 32 -2.46 -15.07 5.17
N LEU A 33 -2.69 -14.13 6.10
CA LEU A 33 -2.43 -12.70 5.87
C LEU A 33 -0.99 -12.43 5.40
N ASP A 34 0.00 -13.17 5.91
CA ASP A 34 1.39 -13.04 5.47
C ASP A 34 1.60 -13.40 3.98
N ARG A 35 0.76 -14.26 3.41
CA ARG A 35 0.81 -14.57 1.99
C ARG A 35 0.26 -13.43 1.14
N TYR A 36 -0.80 -12.76 1.59
CA TYR A 36 -1.57 -11.83 0.77
C TYR A 36 -1.26 -10.36 1.01
N LYS A 37 -0.65 -9.98 2.14
CA LYS A 37 -0.35 -8.58 2.43
C LYS A 37 0.71 -8.01 1.49
N GLY A 38 0.42 -6.83 0.93
CA GLY A 38 1.42 -5.97 0.30
C GLY A 38 2.45 -5.49 1.32
N ARG A 39 3.69 -5.25 0.88
CA ARG A 39 4.80 -4.86 1.77
C ARG A 39 5.55 -3.67 1.21
N CYS A 40 5.52 -2.54 1.91
CA CYS A 40 6.51 -1.49 1.71
C CYS A 40 7.84 -1.96 2.31
N TYR A 41 8.86 -2.17 1.46
CA TYR A 41 10.14 -2.76 1.89
C TYR A 41 11.30 -1.77 1.86
N HIS A 42 11.13 -0.66 1.15
CA HIS A 42 12.15 0.38 1.06
C HIS A 42 11.48 1.75 0.86
N ILE A 43 12.06 2.77 1.47
CA ILE A 43 11.68 4.17 1.31
C ILE A 43 12.96 4.98 1.16
N GLU A 44 13.00 5.85 0.16
CA GLU A 44 14.09 6.80 -0.04
C GLU A 44 13.55 8.23 -0.16
N SER A 45 14.33 9.21 0.30
CA SER A 45 14.01 10.62 0.11
C SER A 45 14.29 11.05 -1.33
N VAL A 46 13.42 11.88 -1.90
CA VAL A 46 13.67 12.48 -3.21
C VAL A 46 14.77 13.54 -3.09
N VAL A 47 15.81 13.43 -3.92
CA VAL A 47 16.94 14.37 -3.89
C VAL A 47 16.47 15.79 -4.21
N GLY A 48 16.76 16.73 -3.33
CA GLY A 48 16.40 18.14 -3.49
C GLY A 48 15.02 18.52 -2.95
N GLU A 49 14.27 17.56 -2.40
CA GLU A 49 12.93 17.78 -1.84
C GLU A 49 12.90 17.38 -0.36
N GLU A 50 12.43 18.26 0.53
CA GLU A 50 12.46 18.01 1.98
C GLU A 50 11.33 17.09 2.48
N ASN A 51 10.23 16.97 1.72
CA ASN A 51 9.01 16.26 2.15
C ASN A 51 8.47 15.29 1.09
N GLN A 52 9.31 14.83 0.17
CA GLN A 52 8.94 13.87 -0.87
C GLN A 52 9.77 12.60 -0.74
N TYR A 53 9.11 11.46 -0.97
CA TYR A 53 9.67 10.13 -0.76
C TYR A 53 9.24 9.20 -1.88
N ILE A 54 10.11 8.25 -2.21
CA ILE A 54 9.80 7.12 -3.09
C ILE A 54 9.65 5.89 -2.20
N ALA A 55 8.46 5.30 -2.19
CA ALA A 55 8.16 4.08 -1.46
C ALA A 55 8.08 2.90 -2.43
N TYR A 56 8.85 1.85 -2.14
CA TYR A 56 8.85 0.61 -2.91
C TYR A 56 7.95 -0.42 -2.24
N VAL A 57 6.90 -0.84 -2.95
CA VAL A 57 5.90 -1.78 -2.46
C VAL A 57 5.93 -3.06 -3.29
N ALA A 58 6.00 -4.21 -2.62
CA ALA A 58 5.92 -5.52 -3.22
C ALA A 58 4.53 -6.13 -2.99
N TYR A 59 3.96 -6.70 -4.06
CA TYR A 59 2.65 -7.36 -4.05
C TYR A 59 2.81 -8.85 -4.42
N PRO A 60 2.16 -9.77 -3.70
CA PRO A 60 2.06 -11.17 -4.11
C PRO A 60 1.34 -11.30 -5.46
N LEU A 61 1.84 -12.17 -6.34
CA LEU A 61 1.23 -12.39 -7.67
C LEU A 61 -0.22 -12.88 -7.57
N ASP A 62 -0.53 -13.70 -6.56
CA ASP A 62 -1.86 -14.27 -6.30
C ASP A 62 -2.96 -13.21 -6.07
N LEU A 63 -2.61 -11.94 -5.85
CA LEU A 63 -3.57 -10.84 -5.76
C LEU A 63 -4.16 -10.43 -7.11
N PHE A 64 -3.50 -10.78 -8.21
CA PHE A 64 -3.83 -10.29 -9.52
C PHE A 64 -4.48 -11.36 -10.39
N GLU A 65 -5.54 -10.97 -11.06
CA GLU A 65 -6.21 -11.79 -12.06
C GLU A 65 -5.35 -11.86 -13.34
N GLU A 66 -5.12 -13.09 -13.83
CA GLU A 66 -4.33 -13.35 -15.02
C GLU A 66 -4.91 -12.63 -16.25
N GLY A 67 -4.07 -11.88 -16.97
CA GLY A 67 -4.48 -11.15 -18.18
C GLY A 67 -5.37 -9.92 -17.93
N SER A 68 -5.60 -9.52 -16.67
CA SER A 68 -6.54 -8.44 -16.32
C SER A 68 -5.80 -7.17 -15.90
N VAL A 69 -5.56 -6.28 -16.87
CA VAL A 69 -5.00 -4.95 -16.60
C VAL A 69 -5.94 -4.15 -15.68
N THR A 70 -7.26 -4.29 -15.86
CA THR A 70 -8.27 -3.63 -15.03
C THR A 70 -8.15 -4.00 -13.55
N ASN A 71 -7.99 -5.29 -13.24
CA ASN A 71 -7.80 -5.76 -11.87
C ASN A 71 -6.51 -5.18 -11.27
N MET A 72 -5.40 -5.25 -12.01
CA MET A 72 -4.11 -4.71 -11.58
C MET A 72 -4.18 -3.21 -11.23
N PHE A 73 -4.78 -2.39 -12.09
CA PHE A 73 -4.94 -0.95 -11.82
C PHE A 73 -5.90 -0.68 -10.65
N THR A 74 -6.99 -1.44 -10.56
CA THR A 74 -7.95 -1.26 -9.46
C THR A 74 -7.29 -1.48 -8.10
N SER A 75 -6.42 -2.48 -7.97
CA SER A 75 -5.68 -2.73 -6.74
C SER A 75 -4.61 -1.66 -6.48
N MET A 76 -3.77 -1.33 -7.47
CA MET A 76 -2.61 -0.44 -7.24
C MET A 76 -2.97 1.03 -7.09
N VAL A 77 -3.99 1.52 -7.81
CA VAL A 77 -4.29 2.96 -7.88
C VAL A 77 -5.74 3.30 -7.51
N GLY A 78 -6.56 2.31 -7.14
CA GLY A 78 -8.01 2.52 -6.92
C GLY A 78 -8.33 3.53 -5.83
N ASN A 79 -7.78 3.35 -4.63
CA ASN A 79 -8.13 4.16 -3.46
C ASN A 79 -6.97 5.00 -2.91
N VAL A 80 -5.72 4.58 -3.11
CA VAL A 80 -4.55 5.12 -2.40
C VAL A 80 -4.29 6.60 -2.69
N PHE A 81 -4.59 7.10 -3.89
CA PHE A 81 -4.40 8.52 -4.21
C PHE A 81 -5.42 9.45 -3.53
N GLY A 82 -6.51 8.91 -2.99
CA GLY A 82 -7.52 9.65 -2.24
C GLY A 82 -7.21 9.77 -0.73
N PHE A 83 -6.11 9.18 -0.26
CA PHE A 83 -5.78 9.15 1.16
C PHE A 83 -5.50 10.56 1.72
N LYS A 84 -6.23 10.93 2.77
CA LYS A 84 -5.99 12.18 3.51
C LYS A 84 -4.58 12.25 4.08
N ALA A 85 -4.01 11.11 4.50
CA ALA A 85 -2.65 11.04 5.06
C ALA A 85 -1.55 11.27 4.02
N LEU A 86 -1.85 11.15 2.72
CA LEU A 86 -0.90 11.39 1.63
C LEU A 86 -1.01 12.80 1.04
N ARG A 87 -2.00 13.59 1.47
CA ARG A 87 -2.22 14.97 1.01
C ARG A 87 -1.36 15.99 1.74
#